data_AF-A0A519GN57-F1
#
_entry.id   AF-A0A519GN57-F1
#
_cell.length_a   1.000
_cell.length_b   1.000
_cell.length_c   1.000
_cell.angle_alpha   90.00
_cell.angle_beta   90.00
_cell.angle_gamma   90.00
#
_symmetry.space_group_name_H-M   'P 1'
#
loop_
_entity.id
_entity.type
_entity.pdbx_description
1 polymer ?
#
loop_
_entity_poly.entity_id
_entity_poly.type
_entity_poly.pdbx_seq_one_letter_code
_entity_poly.pdbx_strand_id
1 'polypeptide(L)'
;MTPGVPDDVVDRSIALAQRWVTEAAGVAEDASAQRLAGVLKDADGLPFTIGFVDGVMRPESLTAAAANLQRVAPLVPDFLPWYLRGAVRVGGAVAPVLPAPTVPIARRALRQMVAHLVVDARPEKLGPAIERLRAGGSRLNLNLLGEAVLGEAEARRRLDGIHDLIRRDDVD
;
A
#
# COMPACT_ATOMS: atom_id res chain seq x y z
N MET A 1 -22.12 -37.03 1.36
CA MET A 1 -22.96 -36.07 0.61
C MET A 1 -23.08 -34.84 1.50
N THR A 2 -22.26 -33.82 1.26
CA THR A 2 -22.31 -32.56 2.03
C THR A 2 -23.69 -31.94 1.79
N PRO A 3 -24.47 -31.59 2.83
CA PRO A 3 -25.75 -30.93 2.62
C PRO A 3 -25.51 -29.65 1.82
N GLY A 4 -26.24 -29.49 0.71
CA GLY A 4 -26.19 -28.28 -0.11
C GLY A 4 -26.60 -27.07 0.74
N VAL A 5 -25.98 -25.92 0.49
CA VAL A 5 -26.41 -24.67 1.11
C VAL A 5 -27.89 -24.46 0.76
N PRO A 6 -28.79 -24.26 1.74
CA PRO A 6 -30.20 -24.03 1.48
C PRO A 6 -30.42 -22.84 0.53
N ASP A 7 -31.37 -22.96 -0.41
CA ASP A 7 -31.64 -21.93 -1.42
C ASP A 7 -31.99 -20.56 -0.79
N ASP A 8 -32.63 -20.56 0.38
CA ASP A 8 -32.96 -19.34 1.12
C ASP A 8 -31.71 -18.57 1.59
N VAL A 9 -30.62 -19.27 1.93
CA VAL A 9 -29.36 -18.65 2.31
C VAL A 9 -28.68 -18.03 1.08
N VAL A 10 -28.79 -18.67 -0.09
CA VAL A 10 -28.27 -18.14 -1.35
C VAL A 10 -29.00 -16.86 -1.73
N ASP A 11 -30.33 -16.89 -1.75
CA ASP A 11 -31.15 -15.72 -2.11
C ASP A 11 -30.92 -14.54 -1.16
N ARG A 12 -30.83 -14.80 0.15
CA ARG A 12 -30.53 -13.77 1.15
C ARG A 12 -29.13 -13.19 0.99
N SER A 13 -28.16 -14.00 0.61
CA SER A 13 -26.78 -13.55 0.36
C SER A 13 -26.70 -12.67 -0.88
N ILE A 14 -27.39 -13.04 -1.96
CA ILE A 14 -27.49 -12.22 -3.18
C ILE A 14 -28.15 -10.88 -2.87
N ALA A 15 -29.29 -10.89 -2.17
CA ALA A 15 -30.00 -9.68 -1.79
C ALA A 15 -29.14 -8.76 -0.89
N LEU A 16 -28.36 -9.34 0.03
CA LEU A 16 -27.43 -8.58 0.86
C LEU A 16 -26.31 -7.94 0.03
N ALA A 17 -25.68 -8.69 -0.87
CA ALA A 17 -24.63 -8.19 -1.73
C ALA A 17 -25.14 -7.05 -2.64
N GLN A 18 -26.33 -7.20 -3.22
CA GLN A 18 -26.95 -6.15 -4.05
C GLN A 18 -27.20 -4.86 -3.26
N ARG A 19 -27.69 -4.98 -2.01
CA ARG A 19 -27.86 -3.81 -1.14
C ARG A 19 -26.52 -3.13 -0.86
N TRP A 20 -25.50 -3.88 -0.48
CA TRP A 20 -24.16 -3.32 -0.21
C TRP A 20 -23.54 -2.65 -1.42
N VAL A 21 -23.67 -3.22 -2.61
CA VAL A 21 -23.19 -2.59 -3.86
C VAL A 21 -23.93 -1.27 -4.12
N THR A 22 -25.25 -1.25 -3.92
CA THR A 22 -26.07 -0.05 -4.12
C THR A 22 -25.74 1.04 -3.12
N GLU A 23 -25.59 0.70 -1.84
CA GLU A 23 -25.22 1.64 -0.78
C GLU A 23 -23.80 2.18 -0.97
N ALA A 24 -22.85 1.31 -1.32
CA ALA A 24 -21.46 1.69 -1.57
C ALA A 24 -21.32 2.64 -2.77
N ALA A 25 -22.16 2.51 -3.80
CA ALA A 25 -22.16 3.41 -4.95
C ALA A 25 -22.52 4.86 -4.60
N GLY A 26 -23.19 5.10 -3.47
CA GLY A 26 -23.50 6.43 -2.96
C GLY A 26 -22.38 7.08 -2.13
N VAL A 27 -21.31 6.34 -1.80
CA VAL A 27 -20.20 6.82 -0.98
C VAL A 27 -19.12 7.43 -1.86
N ALA A 28 -18.60 8.60 -1.47
CA ALA A 28 -17.55 9.27 -2.23
C ALA A 28 -16.24 8.44 -2.26
N GLU A 29 -15.75 8.23 -3.47
CA GLU A 29 -14.42 7.72 -3.82
C GLU A 29 -13.30 8.37 -2.99
N ASP A 30 -12.57 7.67 -2.10
CA ASP A 30 -11.29 8.21 -1.61
C ASP A 30 -10.33 8.35 -2.81
N ALA A 31 -9.63 9.48 -2.91
CA ALA A 31 -8.70 9.77 -3.99
C ALA A 31 -7.62 8.69 -4.12
N SER A 32 -7.30 7.99 -3.03
CA SER A 32 -6.38 6.86 -3.08
C SER A 32 -6.98 5.58 -3.66
N ALA A 33 -8.25 5.30 -3.36
CA ALA A 33 -9.00 4.19 -3.94
C ALA A 33 -9.17 4.39 -5.45
N GLN A 34 -9.44 5.62 -5.89
CA GLN A 34 -9.49 5.98 -7.31
C GLN A 34 -8.17 5.74 -8.04
N ARG A 35 -7.04 6.08 -7.42
CA ARG A 35 -5.70 5.81 -7.99
C ARG A 35 -5.43 4.30 -8.10
N LEU A 36 -5.76 3.52 -7.07
CA LEU A 36 -5.60 2.06 -7.10
C LEU A 36 -6.52 1.41 -8.14
N ALA A 37 -7.77 1.87 -8.26
CA ALA A 37 -8.68 1.43 -9.32
C ALA A 37 -8.12 1.79 -10.72
N GLY A 38 -7.46 2.94 -10.84
CA GLY A 38 -6.74 3.35 -12.05
C GLY A 38 -5.62 2.39 -12.43
N VAL A 39 -4.83 1.91 -11.47
CA VAL A 39 -3.80 0.87 -11.70
C VAL A 39 -4.41 -0.40 -12.27
N LEU A 40 -5.54 -0.85 -11.73
CA LEU A 40 -6.17 -2.11 -12.13
C LEU A 40 -6.85 -2.04 -13.50
N LYS A 41 -7.26 -0.85 -13.95
CA LYS A 41 -7.93 -0.62 -15.24
C LYS A 41 -6.96 -0.40 -16.40
N ASP A 42 -5.72 0.01 -16.10
CA ASP A 42 -4.68 0.28 -17.09
C ASP A 42 -3.97 -1.02 -17.49
N ALA A 43 -3.80 -1.27 -18.80
CA ALA A 43 -3.14 -2.46 -19.32
C ALA A 43 -1.68 -2.59 -18.84
N ASP A 44 -0.99 -1.45 -18.66
CA ASP A 44 0.38 -1.38 -18.17
C ASP A 44 0.44 -1.16 -16.66
N GLY A 45 -0.68 -0.88 -16.00
CA GLY A 45 -0.73 -0.55 -14.57
C GLY A 45 -0.20 -1.65 -13.66
N LEU A 46 -0.62 -2.90 -13.88
CA LEU A 46 -0.12 -4.04 -13.10
C LEU A 46 1.37 -4.34 -13.39
N PRO A 47 1.83 -4.48 -14.65
CA PRO A 47 3.25 -4.64 -14.97
C PRO A 47 4.14 -3.52 -14.39
N PHE A 48 3.70 -2.26 -14.51
CA PHE A 48 4.41 -1.13 -13.92
C PHE A 48 4.52 -1.25 -12.40
N THR A 49 3.42 -1.56 -11.72
CA THR A 49 3.38 -1.62 -10.26
C THR A 49 4.29 -2.73 -9.73
N ILE A 50 4.20 -3.93 -10.30
CA ILE A 50 5.08 -5.06 -9.92
C ILE A 50 6.54 -4.71 -10.23
N GLY A 51 6.81 -4.24 -11.44
CA GLY A 51 8.17 -3.89 -11.86
C GLY A 51 8.79 -2.77 -11.02
N PHE A 52 8.00 -1.78 -10.60
CA PHE A 52 8.49 -0.70 -9.75
C PHE A 52 8.72 -1.17 -8.31
N VAL A 53 7.80 -1.93 -7.72
CA VAL A 53 7.95 -2.43 -6.35
C VAL A 53 9.12 -3.41 -6.25
N ASP A 54 9.16 -4.43 -7.10
CA ASP A 54 10.20 -5.45 -7.03
C ASP A 54 11.53 -4.99 -7.63
N GLY A 55 11.48 -4.15 -8.66
CA GLY A 55 12.67 -3.69 -9.37
C GLY A 55 13.31 -2.42 -8.80
N VAL A 56 12.54 -1.53 -8.15
CA VAL A 56 13.06 -0.22 -7.68
C VAL A 56 13.02 -0.09 -6.16
N MET A 57 11.96 -0.57 -5.50
CA MET A 57 11.82 -0.42 -4.06
C MET A 57 12.60 -1.46 -3.26
N ARG A 58 12.57 -2.73 -3.71
CA ARG A 58 13.16 -3.88 -3.01
C ARG A 58 14.70 -3.96 -3.09
N PRO A 59 15.37 -3.69 -4.22
CA PRO A 59 16.81 -3.97 -4.31
C PRO A 59 17.67 -3.07 -3.42
N GLU A 60 18.71 -3.61 -2.80
CA GLU A 60 19.64 -2.78 -2.01
C GLU A 60 20.59 -1.96 -2.91
N SER A 61 20.96 -2.50 -4.07
CA SER A 61 21.81 -1.84 -5.05
C SER A 61 21.08 -0.72 -5.79
N LEU A 62 21.59 0.51 -5.66
CA LEU A 62 21.07 1.68 -6.37
C LEU A 62 21.22 1.55 -7.89
N THR A 63 22.30 0.93 -8.36
CA THR A 63 22.52 0.70 -9.80
C THR A 63 21.49 -0.27 -10.37
N ALA A 64 21.19 -1.36 -9.65
CA ALA A 64 20.17 -2.31 -10.06
C ALA A 64 18.77 -1.65 -10.05
N ALA A 65 18.47 -0.86 -9.02
CA ALA A 65 17.21 -0.12 -8.93
C ALA A 65 17.08 0.92 -10.06
N ALA A 66 18.16 1.61 -10.43
CA ALA A 66 18.18 2.56 -11.53
C ALA A 66 17.93 1.91 -12.90
N ALA A 67 18.57 0.77 -13.18
CA ALA A 67 18.35 0.02 -14.41
C ALA A 67 16.90 -0.51 -14.51
N ASN A 68 16.33 -0.94 -13.39
CA ASN A 68 14.91 -1.30 -13.33
C ASN A 68 14.01 -0.08 -13.56
N LEU A 69 14.33 1.06 -12.94
CA LEU A 69 13.56 2.30 -13.10
C LEU A 69 13.52 2.75 -14.57
N GLN A 70 14.66 2.66 -15.28
CA GLN A 70 14.72 2.92 -16.72
C GLN A 70 13.81 1.98 -17.52
N ARG A 71 13.77 0.68 -17.16
CA ARG A 71 12.93 -0.32 -17.85
C ARG A 71 11.44 -0.14 -17.63
N VAL A 72 11.03 0.29 -16.43
CA VAL A 72 9.61 0.46 -16.10
C VAL A 72 9.06 1.84 -16.45
N ALA A 73 9.91 2.85 -16.61
CA ALA A 73 9.49 4.21 -16.91
C ALA A 73 8.64 4.38 -18.20
N PRO A 74 8.85 3.61 -19.28
CA PRO A 74 7.96 3.65 -20.45
C PRO A 74 6.56 3.13 -20.16
N LEU A 75 6.42 2.20 -19.20
CA LEU A 75 5.15 1.59 -18.78
C LEU A 75 4.38 2.47 -17.80
N VAL A 76 4.76 3.74 -17.63
CA VAL A 76 4.13 4.60 -16.63
C VAL A 76 2.64 4.79 -16.96
N PRO A 77 1.73 4.38 -16.07
CA PRO A 77 0.31 4.28 -16.38
C PRO A 77 -0.37 5.66 -16.38
N ASP A 78 -1.46 5.77 -17.13
CA ASP A 78 -2.14 7.04 -17.41
C ASP A 78 -2.93 7.59 -16.22
N PHE A 79 -3.23 6.76 -15.22
CA PHE A 79 -3.85 7.22 -13.98
C PHE A 79 -2.93 8.16 -13.17
N LEU A 80 -1.61 8.08 -13.38
CA LEU A 80 -0.70 8.99 -12.71
C LEU A 80 -0.87 10.40 -13.29
N PRO A 81 -0.98 11.43 -12.42
CA PRO A 81 -0.98 12.82 -12.86
C PRO A 81 0.17 13.09 -13.82
N TRP A 82 -0.07 13.90 -14.85
CA TRP A 82 0.88 14.13 -15.95
C TRP A 82 2.27 14.57 -15.45
N TYR A 83 2.33 15.34 -14.36
CA TYR A 83 3.60 15.77 -13.76
C TYR A 83 4.38 14.61 -13.13
N LEU A 84 3.70 13.61 -12.54
CA LEU A 84 4.34 12.39 -12.03
C LEU A 84 4.78 11.49 -13.18
N ARG A 85 3.97 11.35 -14.23
CA ARG A 85 4.38 10.62 -15.44
C ARG A 85 5.65 11.21 -16.04
N GLY A 86 5.69 12.53 -16.17
CA GLY A 86 6.89 13.25 -16.59
C GLY A 86 8.09 12.98 -15.68
N ALA A 87 7.90 13.09 -14.36
CA ALA A 87 8.97 12.84 -13.38
C ALA A 87 9.51 11.40 -13.43
N VAL A 88 8.65 10.39 -13.60
CA VAL A 88 9.06 8.98 -13.73
C VAL A 88 9.81 8.74 -15.04
N ARG A 89 9.36 9.33 -16.16
CA ARG A 89 10.05 9.22 -17.46
C ARG A 89 11.44 9.87 -17.42
N VAL A 90 11.52 11.09 -16.87
CA VAL A 90 12.80 11.79 -16.67
C VAL A 90 13.69 11.01 -15.71
N GLY A 91 13.13 10.56 -14.58
CA GLY A 91 13.82 9.73 -13.61
C GLY A 91 14.37 8.45 -14.22
N GLY A 92 13.59 7.72 -15.03
CA GLY A 92 14.05 6.53 -15.74
C GLY A 92 15.18 6.80 -16.72
N ALA A 93 15.16 7.92 -17.44
CA ALA A 93 16.22 8.31 -18.36
C ALA A 93 17.53 8.72 -17.62
N VAL A 94 17.40 9.40 -16.48
CA VAL A 94 18.55 9.92 -15.70
C VAL A 94 19.11 8.86 -14.74
N ALA A 95 18.31 7.91 -14.28
CA ALA A 95 18.68 6.96 -13.24
C ALA A 95 19.96 6.15 -13.54
N PRO A 96 20.20 5.64 -14.77
CA PRO A 96 21.43 4.89 -15.06
C PRO A 96 22.71 5.74 -14.94
N VAL A 97 22.60 7.05 -15.17
CA VAL A 97 23.74 7.99 -15.11
C VAL A 97 23.93 8.51 -13.68
N LEU A 98 22.83 8.81 -12.99
CA LEU A 98 22.82 9.35 -11.63
C LEU A 98 21.93 8.51 -10.70
N PRO A 99 22.34 7.26 -10.37
CA PRO A 99 21.53 6.36 -9.55
C PRO A 99 21.39 6.85 -8.10
N ALA A 100 22.46 7.45 -7.56
CA ALA A 100 22.54 7.91 -6.18
C ALA A 100 21.48 8.96 -5.80
N PRO A 101 21.20 10.01 -6.60
CA PRO A 101 20.10 10.93 -6.31
C PRO A 101 18.74 10.39 -6.79
N THR A 102 18.68 9.73 -7.95
CA THR A 102 17.41 9.43 -8.61
C THR A 102 16.60 8.35 -7.88
N VAL A 103 17.26 7.27 -7.46
CA VAL A 103 16.57 6.14 -6.81
C VAL A 103 15.99 6.54 -5.44
N PRO A 104 16.71 7.21 -4.53
CA PRO A 104 16.13 7.65 -3.26
C PRO A 104 14.96 8.62 -3.43
N ILE A 105 15.03 9.54 -4.40
CA ILE A 105 13.92 10.46 -4.71
C ILE A 105 12.69 9.67 -5.16
N ALA A 106 12.85 8.73 -6.10
CA ALA A 106 11.76 7.87 -6.56
C ALA A 106 11.14 7.06 -5.42
N ARG A 107 11.97 6.46 -4.55
CA ARG A 107 11.52 5.73 -3.36
C ARG A 107 10.76 6.61 -2.37
N ARG A 108 11.22 7.85 -2.17
CA ARG A 108 10.58 8.81 -1.27
C ARG A 108 9.22 9.25 -1.80
N ALA A 109 9.14 9.56 -3.10
CA ALA A 109 7.89 9.95 -3.74
C ALA A 109 6.82 8.87 -3.61
N LEU A 110 7.14 7.61 -3.91
CA LEU A 110 6.19 6.51 -3.72
C LEU A 110 5.78 6.35 -2.25
N ARG A 111 6.73 6.41 -1.32
CA ARG A 111 6.43 6.37 0.12
C ARG A 111 5.46 7.46 0.54
N GLN A 112 5.61 8.68 0.04
CA GLN A 112 4.68 9.78 0.32
C GLN A 112 3.30 9.53 -0.27
N MET A 113 3.22 8.93 -1.46
CA MET A 113 1.94 8.60 -2.10
C MET A 113 1.14 7.53 -1.36
N VAL A 114 1.79 6.63 -0.62
CA VAL A 114 1.14 5.57 0.17
C VAL A 114 1.14 5.84 1.67
N ALA A 115 1.74 6.96 2.11
CA ALA A 115 1.89 7.29 3.52
C ALA A 115 0.55 7.41 4.25
N HIS A 116 -0.52 7.76 3.54
CA HIS A 116 -1.87 7.85 4.11
C HIS A 116 -2.52 6.47 4.36
N LEU A 117 -1.97 5.39 3.79
CA LEU A 117 -2.42 4.00 4.04
C LEU A 117 -1.76 3.37 5.27
N VAL A 118 -0.72 4.01 5.81
CA VAL A 118 0.02 3.50 6.97
C VAL A 118 -0.11 4.47 8.13
N VAL A 119 -0.40 3.93 9.32
CA VAL A 119 -0.45 4.71 10.55
C VAL A 119 0.96 4.77 11.13
N ASP A 120 1.40 5.98 11.50
CA ASP A 120 2.70 6.20 12.14
C ASP A 120 2.70 5.57 13.53
N ALA A 121 3.62 4.63 13.77
CA ALA A 121 3.69 3.86 15.00
C ALA A 121 4.22 4.66 16.21
N ARG A 122 4.71 5.90 16.01
CA ARG A 122 5.17 6.74 17.13
C ARG A 122 4.03 7.02 18.10
N PRO A 123 4.24 6.90 19.43
CA PRO A 123 3.16 7.00 20.42
C PRO A 123 2.30 8.26 20.29
N GLU A 124 2.92 9.40 20.02
CA GLU A 124 2.28 10.71 19.85
C GLU A 124 1.31 10.78 18.67
N LYS A 125 1.47 9.91 17.66
CA LYS A 125 0.65 9.88 16.44
C LYS A 125 -0.29 8.68 16.38
N LEU A 126 0.12 7.57 16.99
CA LEU A 126 -0.64 6.32 16.98
C LEU A 126 -1.95 6.45 17.76
N GLY A 127 -1.92 7.06 18.95
CA GLY A 127 -3.13 7.23 19.79
C GLY A 127 -4.26 7.98 19.08
N PRO A 128 -4.02 9.22 18.59
CA PRO A 128 -5.04 9.98 17.85
C PRO A 128 -5.56 9.25 16.60
N ALA A 129 -4.69 8.47 15.93
CA ALA A 129 -5.10 7.68 14.78
C ALA A 129 -6.01 6.51 15.18
N ILE A 130 -5.70 5.79 16.27
CA ILE A 130 -6.53 4.72 16.82
C ILE A 130 -7.89 5.27 17.24
N GLU A 131 -7.93 6.39 17.98
CA GLU A 131 -9.16 7.04 18.40
C GLU A 131 -10.04 7.42 17.21
N ARG A 132 -9.46 8.07 16.19
CA ARG A 132 -10.18 8.47 14.97
C ARG A 132 -10.74 7.26 14.22
N LEU A 133 -9.98 6.17 14.13
CA LEU A 133 -10.40 4.96 13.42
C LEU A 133 -11.45 4.17 14.21
N ARG A 134 -11.37 4.14 15.55
CA ARG A 134 -12.37 3.52 16.43
C ARG A 134 -13.65 4.35 16.56
N ALA A 135 -13.62 5.66 16.34
CA ALA A 135 -14.79 6.54 16.44
C ALA A 135 -15.98 6.09 15.58
N GLY A 136 -15.72 5.40 14.46
CA GLY A 136 -16.74 4.78 13.61
C GLY A 136 -17.24 3.41 14.08
N GLY A 137 -16.90 2.97 15.29
CA GLY A 137 -17.24 1.64 15.82
C GLY A 137 -16.42 0.48 15.24
N SER A 138 -15.36 0.77 14.49
CA SER A 138 -14.51 -0.26 13.87
C SER A 138 -13.57 -0.90 14.89
N ARG A 139 -13.41 -2.23 14.81
CA ARG A 139 -12.34 -2.95 15.50
C ARG A 139 -11.06 -2.89 14.65
N LEU A 140 -9.94 -2.58 15.28
CA LEU A 140 -8.67 -2.41 14.58
C LEU A 140 -7.83 -3.68 14.69
N ASN A 141 -7.21 -4.09 13.58
CA ASN A 141 -6.15 -5.08 13.56
C ASN A 141 -4.83 -4.36 13.27
N LEU A 142 -3.97 -4.28 14.28
CA LEU A 142 -2.71 -3.55 14.20
C LEU A 142 -1.58 -4.52 13.85
N ASN A 143 -0.85 -4.22 12.78
CA ASN A 143 0.34 -4.96 12.40
C ASN A 143 1.55 -4.02 12.38
N LEU A 144 2.58 -4.36 13.17
CA LEU A 144 3.83 -3.62 13.20
C LEU A 144 4.60 -3.84 11.89
N LEU A 145 4.71 -2.79 11.07
CA LEU A 145 5.57 -2.80 9.89
C LEU A 145 7.02 -2.62 10.32
N GLY A 146 7.87 -3.57 9.96
CA GLY A 146 9.29 -3.57 10.30
C GLY A 146 10.12 -4.20 9.19
N GLU A 147 11.43 -4.06 9.32
CA GLU A 147 12.40 -4.63 8.39
C GLU A 147 12.36 -6.17 8.39
N ALA A 148 12.97 -6.77 7.37
CA ALA A 148 13.13 -8.21 7.32
C ALA A 148 13.93 -8.69 8.55
N VAL A 149 13.47 -9.75 9.20
CA VAL A 149 14.17 -10.36 10.33
C VAL A 149 15.27 -11.25 9.77
N LEU A 150 16.50 -10.72 9.72
CA LEU A 150 17.68 -11.42 9.19
C LEU A 150 18.58 -12.03 10.29
N GLY A 151 18.18 -11.91 11.56
CA GLY A 151 18.96 -12.38 12.69
C GLY A 151 18.23 -12.26 14.03
N GLU A 152 18.90 -12.72 15.08
CA GLU A 152 18.36 -12.75 16.44
C GLU A 152 18.13 -11.34 17.01
N ALA A 153 19.00 -10.38 16.65
CA ALA A 153 18.89 -9.00 17.11
C ALA A 153 17.62 -8.33 16.53
N GLU A 154 17.35 -8.51 15.24
CA GLU A 154 16.14 -8.04 14.56
C GLU A 154 14.89 -8.72 15.13
N ALA A 155 14.97 -10.02 15.40
CA ALA A 155 13.87 -10.78 16.00
C ALA A 155 13.50 -10.24 17.39
N ARG A 156 14.51 -9.96 18.23
CA ARG A 156 14.32 -9.37 19.55
C ARG A 156 13.70 -7.99 19.47
N ARG A 157 14.20 -7.12 18.58
CA ARG A 157 13.60 -5.79 18.34
C ARG A 157 12.14 -5.88 17.91
N ARG A 158 11.79 -6.84 17.05
CA ARG A 158 10.40 -7.05 16.61
C ARG A 158 9.51 -7.55 17.75
N LEU A 159 10.01 -8.47 18.58
CA LEU A 159 9.30 -8.95 19.76
C LEU A 159 9.05 -7.83 20.78
N ASP A 160 10.07 -7.02 21.07
CA ASP A 160 9.96 -5.88 21.98
C ASP A 160 8.90 -4.88 21.48
N GLY A 161 8.93 -4.54 20.18
CA GLY A 161 7.93 -3.66 19.57
C GLY A 161 6.50 -4.22 19.61
N ILE A 162 6.32 -5.54 19.51
CA ILE A 162 5.01 -6.19 19.68
C ILE A 162 4.56 -6.10 21.15
N HIS A 163 5.45 -6.36 22.10
CA HIS A 163 5.12 -6.22 23.51
C HIS A 163 4.72 -4.79 23.87
N ASP A 164 5.43 -3.80 23.35
CA ASP A 164 5.11 -2.38 23.57
C ASP A 164 3.75 -2.01 22.97
N LEU A 165 3.37 -2.60 21.84
CA LEU A 165 2.06 -2.39 21.21
C LEU A 165 0.92 -3.01 22.03
N ILE A 166 1.09 -4.25 22.52
CA ILE A 166 0.06 -4.98 23.27
C ILE A 166 -0.15 -4.40 24.68
N ARG A 167 0.88 -3.78 25.27
CA ARG A 167 0.78 -3.16 26.61
C ARG A 167 0.03 -1.82 26.62
N ARG A 168 -0.36 -1.28 25.46
CA ARG A 168 -1.06 0.00 25.39
C ARG A 168 -2.52 -0.18 25.81
N ASP A 169 -3.03 0.80 26.54
CA ASP A 169 -4.43 0.80 27.00
C ASP A 169 -5.45 0.99 25.86
N ASP A 170 -5.01 1.44 24.68
CA ASP A 170 -5.85 1.69 23.49
C ASP A 170 -5.87 0.52 22.49
N VAL A 171 -5.24 -0.62 22.84
CA VAL A 171 -5.15 -1.84 22.03
C VAL A 171 -5.82 -2.99 22.80
N ASP A 172 -6.74 -3.71 22.13
CA ASP A 172 -7.48 -4.86 22.69
C ASP A 172 -6.87 -6.21 22.26
#